data_AF-A0A2G6I184-F1
#
_entry.id   AF-A0A2G6I184-F1
#
_cell.length_a   1.000
_cell.length_b   1.000
_cell.length_c   1.000
_cell.angle_alpha   90.00
_cell.angle_beta   90.00
_cell.angle_gamma   90.00
#
_symmetry.space_group_name_H-M   'P 1'
#
loop_
_entity.id
_entity.type
_entity.pdbx_description
1 polymer ?
#
loop_
_entity_poly.entity_id
_entity_poly.type
_entity_poly.pdbx_seq_one_letter_code
_entity_poly.pdbx_strand_id
1 'polypeptide(L)'
;MRNFNLLYAGMPSAAEMRRLNASAKRRPEKHPEEREIFLRLLYLKGFVCLPPELVELPWKGAAVLGRWAVLEEEKLFLERKIRKLCLRPGGAEEAFLSVDERPRELLQSIAQCMLSEGVLIRRGKWLFPEGAPPLSPYHRSWLDRVAAEGPEGLRISGLKSSADIRVLEELGRSELIFGGSSLWLSGPEYSKCRSKLLNGFKQGDVLTMAEARERLAGSRAVTLEVLEVLEKEGFLSSPEHGQRRVLR
;
A
#
# COMPACT_ATOMS: atom_id res chain seq x y z
N MET A 1 -25.72 36.22 25.94
CA MET A 1 -25.36 35.77 24.58
C MET A 1 -24.16 34.84 24.68
N ARG A 2 -24.30 33.56 24.34
CA ARG A 2 -23.13 32.66 24.21
C ARG A 2 -22.63 32.74 22.77
N ASN A 3 -21.47 33.35 22.58
CA ASN A 3 -20.78 33.31 21.29
C ASN A 3 -20.23 31.90 21.11
N PHE A 4 -20.62 31.23 20.02
CA PHE A 4 -20.03 29.95 19.65
C PHE A 4 -18.81 30.23 18.76
N ASN A 5 -17.63 29.96 19.30
CA ASN A 5 -16.40 29.93 18.53
C ASN A 5 -16.24 28.53 17.95
N LEU A 6 -16.33 28.44 16.62
CA LEU A 6 -16.00 27.20 15.93
C LEU A 6 -14.47 27.09 15.92
N LEU A 7 -13.90 26.27 16.80
CA LEU A 7 -12.47 25.98 16.80
C LEU A 7 -12.17 25.10 15.59
N TYR A 8 -11.81 25.76 14.50
CA TYR A 8 -11.42 25.13 13.24
C TYR A 8 -9.90 24.90 13.26
N ALA A 9 -9.46 23.67 13.01
CA ALA A 9 -8.03 23.38 12.91
C ALA A 9 -7.48 23.95 11.58
N GLY A 10 -6.92 25.16 11.64
CA GLY A 10 -6.30 25.88 10.52
C GLY A 10 -6.85 27.29 10.32
N MET A 11 -6.30 28.04 9.36
CA MET A 11 -6.94 29.28 8.87
C MET A 11 -7.71 28.94 7.59
N PRO A 12 -9.06 29.05 7.57
CA PRO A 12 -9.83 28.82 6.36
C PRO A 12 -9.43 29.85 5.29
N SER A 13 -9.35 29.41 4.03
CA SER A 13 -9.10 30.29 2.89
C SER A 13 -10.19 31.35 2.75
N ALA A 14 -9.88 32.46 2.06
CA ALA A 14 -10.84 33.54 1.83
C ALA A 14 -12.12 33.06 1.11
N ALA A 15 -12.00 32.05 0.24
CA ALA A 15 -13.14 31.43 -0.45
C ALA A 15 -14.01 30.61 0.51
N GLU A 16 -13.39 29.83 1.40
CA GLU A 16 -14.09 29.06 2.43
C GLU A 16 -14.81 29.99 3.42
N MET A 17 -14.16 31.07 3.86
CA MET A 17 -14.78 32.08 4.72
C MET A 17 -16.00 32.74 4.08
N ARG A 18 -15.95 33.06 2.77
CA ARG A 18 -17.12 33.62 2.06
C ARG A 18 -18.29 32.63 2.02
N ARG A 19 -18.02 31.35 1.77
CA ARG A 19 -19.06 30.31 1.73
C ARG A 19 -19.64 30.03 3.12
N LEU A 20 -18.80 29.99 4.16
CA LEU A 20 -19.23 29.87 5.56
C LEU A 20 -20.13 31.05 5.96
N ASN A 21 -19.73 32.28 5.63
CA ASN A 21 -20.52 33.48 5.91
C ASN A 21 -21.85 33.50 5.13
N ALA A 22 -21.85 33.05 3.87
CA ALA A 22 -23.08 32.92 3.08
C ALA A 22 -24.04 31.87 3.67
N SER A 23 -23.50 30.74 4.15
CA SER A 23 -24.28 29.70 4.86
C SER A 23 -24.81 30.19 6.21
N ALA A 24 -24.05 31.01 6.92
CA ALA A 24 -24.44 31.58 8.21
C ALA A 24 -25.54 32.66 8.08
N LYS A 25 -25.57 33.43 6.98
CA LYS A 25 -26.58 34.48 6.75
C LYS A 25 -27.98 33.96 6.40
N ARG A 26 -28.12 32.73 5.90
CA ARG A 26 -29.40 32.11 5.51
C ARG A 26 -30.06 31.32 6.66
N ARG A 27 -29.84 31.69 7.92
CA ARG A 27 -30.26 30.88 9.09
C ARG A 27 -31.70 31.20 9.53
N PRO A 28 -32.56 30.16 9.70
CA PRO A 28 -33.83 30.30 10.40
C PRO A 28 -33.71 30.20 11.94
N GLU A 29 -32.68 29.54 12.49
CA GLU A 29 -32.52 29.34 13.94
C GLU A 29 -31.20 29.88 14.52
N LYS A 30 -31.24 30.30 15.80
CA LYS A 30 -30.12 30.97 16.52
C LYS A 30 -29.10 30.00 17.12
N HIS A 31 -29.42 28.70 17.25
CA HIS A 31 -28.57 27.69 17.91
C HIS A 31 -28.58 26.38 17.13
N PRO A 32 -27.71 26.22 16.11
CA PRO A 32 -27.67 24.98 15.34
C PRO A 32 -27.18 23.82 16.22
N GLU A 33 -27.84 22.68 16.10
CA GLU A 33 -27.36 21.42 16.68
C GLU A 33 -25.98 21.06 16.08
N GLU A 34 -25.16 20.35 16.85
CA GLU A 34 -23.80 19.96 16.46
C GLU A 34 -23.78 19.26 15.09
N ARG A 35 -24.72 18.36 14.85
CA ARG A 35 -24.86 17.65 13.57
C ARG A 35 -25.04 18.59 12.38
N GLU A 36 -25.81 19.68 12.53
CA GLU A 36 -26.02 20.64 11.45
C GLU A 36 -24.73 21.37 11.06
N ILE A 37 -23.87 21.62 12.05
CA ILE A 37 -22.57 22.26 11.83
C ILE A 37 -21.70 21.35 10.97
N PHE A 38 -21.58 20.07 11.34
CA PHE A 38 -20.80 19.08 10.58
C PHE A 38 -21.38 18.85 9.19
N LEU A 39 -22.70 18.88 9.04
CA LEU A 39 -23.36 18.77 7.73
C LEU A 39 -23.02 19.95 6.83
N ARG A 40 -22.99 21.18 7.36
CA ARG A 40 -22.56 22.36 6.59
C ARG A 40 -21.09 22.27 6.20
N LEU A 41 -20.21 21.78 7.08
CA LEU A 41 -18.79 21.58 6.77
C LEU A 41 -18.60 20.51 5.69
N LEU A 42 -19.35 19.41 5.77
CA LEU A 42 -19.37 18.35 4.79
C LEU A 42 -19.75 18.88 3.40
N TYR A 43 -20.86 19.62 3.26
CA TYR A 43 -21.26 20.18 1.97
C TYR A 43 -20.33 21.30 1.46
N LEU A 44 -19.60 21.96 2.35
CA LEU A 44 -18.63 22.97 1.97
C LEU A 44 -17.36 22.37 1.37
N LYS A 45 -16.86 21.28 1.98
CA LYS A 45 -15.53 20.70 1.69
C LYS A 45 -15.57 19.39 0.92
N GLY A 46 -16.71 18.72 0.88
CA GLY A 46 -16.86 17.35 0.39
C GLY A 46 -16.55 16.27 1.43
N PHE A 47 -15.93 16.61 2.56
CA PHE A 47 -15.61 15.68 3.63
C PHE A 47 -15.47 16.39 4.99
N VAL A 48 -15.63 15.63 6.08
CA VAL A 48 -15.40 16.13 7.45
C VAL A 48 -15.06 14.97 8.40
N CYS A 49 -14.17 15.23 9.37
CA CYS A 49 -13.91 14.29 10.46
C CYS A 49 -14.99 14.47 11.53
N LEU A 50 -15.69 13.39 11.85
CA LEU A 50 -16.80 13.35 12.79
C LEU A 50 -16.32 13.02 14.21
N PRO A 51 -16.93 13.64 15.22
CA PRO A 51 -16.80 13.19 16.59
C PRO A 51 -17.50 11.82 16.77
N PRO A 52 -17.07 10.98 17.73
CA PRO A 52 -17.56 9.61 17.89
C PRO A 52 -19.08 9.48 17.94
N GLU A 53 -19.76 10.43 18.59
CA GLU A 53 -21.20 10.46 18.80
C GLU A 53 -21.99 10.64 17.49
N LEU A 54 -21.34 11.15 16.44
CA LEU A 54 -21.97 11.45 15.15
C LEU A 54 -21.65 10.40 14.06
N VAL A 55 -20.74 9.46 14.32
CA VAL A 55 -20.31 8.44 13.35
C VAL A 55 -21.43 7.46 13.00
N GLU A 56 -22.24 7.08 13.99
CA GLU A 56 -23.34 6.10 13.82
C GLU A 56 -24.61 6.70 13.20
N LEU A 57 -24.66 8.03 13.08
CA LEU A 57 -25.83 8.71 12.52
C LEU A 57 -25.85 8.59 10.99
N PRO A 58 -27.04 8.55 10.37
CA PRO A 58 -27.13 8.55 8.91
C PRO A 58 -26.76 9.93 8.32
N TRP A 59 -25.98 9.92 7.24
CA TRP A 59 -25.56 11.11 6.51
C TRP A 59 -26.04 11.04 5.05
N LYS A 60 -27.00 11.90 4.67
CA LYS A 60 -27.63 11.83 3.34
C LYS A 60 -26.63 12.19 2.24
N GLY A 61 -26.43 11.27 1.28
CA GLY A 61 -25.52 11.45 0.15
C GLY A 61 -24.03 11.43 0.54
N ALA A 62 -23.72 10.85 1.69
CA ALA A 62 -22.36 10.73 2.18
C ALA A 62 -22.12 9.33 2.75
N ALA A 63 -20.92 8.80 2.50
CA ALA A 63 -20.44 7.58 3.12
C ALA A 63 -19.67 7.92 4.39
N VAL A 64 -19.83 7.10 5.43
CA VAL A 64 -19.02 7.17 6.65
C VAL A 64 -17.92 6.12 6.58
N LEU A 65 -16.67 6.55 6.61
CA LEU A 65 -15.46 5.74 6.49
C LEU A 65 -14.60 5.94 7.76
N GLY A 66 -14.74 5.04 8.73
CA GLY A 66 -14.15 5.24 10.05
C GLY A 66 -14.75 6.48 10.72
N ARG A 67 -13.93 7.52 10.95
CA ARG A 67 -14.38 8.80 11.50
C ARG A 67 -14.68 9.86 10.43
N TRP A 68 -14.61 9.53 9.15
CA TRP A 68 -14.81 10.52 8.08
C TRP A 68 -16.18 10.37 7.45
N ALA A 69 -16.97 11.45 7.41
CA ALA A 69 -18.07 11.56 6.46
C ALA A 69 -17.54 12.18 5.16
N VAL A 70 -17.86 11.55 4.03
CA VAL A 70 -17.39 11.96 2.70
C VAL A 70 -18.57 11.92 1.75
N LEU A 71 -18.82 13.03 1.04
CA LEU A 71 -19.85 13.06 -0.01
C LEU A 71 -19.53 12.01 -1.07
N GLU A 72 -20.54 11.32 -1.59
CA GLU A 72 -20.35 10.23 -2.56
C GLU A 72 -19.54 10.66 -3.80
N GLU A 73 -19.80 11.85 -4.33
CA GLU A 73 -19.07 12.41 -5.48
C GLU A 73 -17.59 12.64 -5.16
N GLU A 74 -17.28 13.17 -3.97
CA GLU A 74 -15.90 13.38 -3.50
C GLU A 74 -15.21 12.04 -3.25
N LYS A 75 -15.92 11.06 -2.66
CA LYS A 75 -15.41 9.69 -2.48
C LYS A 75 -14.99 9.11 -3.83
N LEU A 76 -15.88 9.12 -4.83
CA LEU A 76 -15.60 8.61 -6.18
C LEU A 76 -14.46 9.36 -6.88
N PHE A 77 -14.33 10.67 -6.64
CA PHE A 77 -13.19 11.44 -7.14
C PHE A 77 -11.87 10.97 -6.50
N LEU A 78 -11.83 10.87 -5.17
CA LEU A 78 -10.63 10.46 -4.42
C LEU A 78 -10.24 9.01 -4.73
N GLU A 79 -11.18 8.09 -4.85
CA GLU A 79 -10.92 6.70 -5.24
C GLU A 79 -10.26 6.61 -6.62
N ARG A 80 -10.75 7.39 -7.61
CA ARG A 80 -10.11 7.45 -8.94
C ARG A 80 -8.69 7.97 -8.87
N LYS A 81 -8.42 8.96 -8.02
CA LYS A 81 -7.07 9.51 -7.79
C LYS A 81 -6.16 8.50 -7.12
N ILE A 82 -6.61 7.85 -6.05
CA ILE A 82 -5.87 6.80 -5.33
C ILE A 82 -5.55 5.65 -6.28
N ARG A 83 -6.55 5.16 -7.03
CA ARG A 83 -6.35 4.11 -8.03
C ARG A 83 -5.30 4.50 -9.07
N LYS A 84 -5.31 5.75 -9.56
CA LYS A 84 -4.31 6.25 -10.51
C LYS A 84 -2.89 6.29 -9.92
N LEU A 85 -2.76 6.58 -8.62
CA LEU A 85 -1.47 6.51 -7.92
C LEU A 85 -0.98 5.06 -7.82
N CYS A 86 -1.87 4.13 -7.47
CA CYS A 86 -1.56 2.71 -7.34
C CYS A 86 -1.27 2.03 -8.70
N LEU A 87 -1.76 2.59 -9.81
CA LEU A 87 -1.51 2.12 -11.18
C LEU A 87 -0.08 2.41 -11.67
N ARG A 88 0.81 2.96 -10.83
CA ARG A 88 2.21 3.13 -11.21
C ARG A 88 2.99 1.82 -11.04
N PRO A 89 4.02 1.55 -11.85
CA PRO A 89 4.90 0.42 -11.61
C PRO A 89 5.45 0.46 -10.17
N GLY A 90 5.41 -0.68 -9.47
CA GLY A 90 5.80 -0.78 -8.06
C GLY A 90 4.76 -0.31 -7.03
N GLY A 91 3.59 0.16 -7.48
CA GLY A 91 2.46 0.51 -6.61
C GLY A 91 2.63 1.83 -5.87
N ALA A 92 1.72 2.10 -4.93
CA ALA A 92 1.79 3.26 -4.05
C ALA A 92 1.92 2.82 -2.59
N GLU A 93 2.84 3.43 -1.85
CA GLU A 93 2.98 3.14 -0.42
C GLU A 93 1.85 3.81 0.36
N GLU A 94 1.10 3.02 1.13
CA GLU A 94 -0.10 3.46 1.85
C GLU A 94 0.18 4.62 2.82
N ALA A 95 1.34 4.60 3.47
CA ALA A 95 1.78 5.63 4.41
C ALA A 95 2.07 6.99 3.76
N PHE A 96 2.28 7.02 2.44
CA PHE A 96 2.67 8.21 1.67
C PHE A 96 1.60 8.62 0.64
N LEU A 97 0.38 8.11 0.74
CA LEU A 97 -0.73 8.58 -0.10
C LEU A 97 -0.94 10.07 0.10
N SER A 98 -0.99 10.80 -1.02
CA SER A 98 -1.20 12.24 -1.05
C SER A 98 -1.98 12.61 -2.32
N VAL A 99 -3.10 13.30 -2.14
CA VAL A 99 -3.99 13.76 -3.21
C VAL A 99 -4.45 15.17 -2.83
N ASP A 100 -4.13 16.17 -3.64
CA ASP A 100 -4.70 17.53 -3.59
C ASP A 100 -4.85 18.10 -2.14
N GLU A 101 -3.79 17.95 -1.33
CA GLU A 101 -3.70 18.41 0.08
C GLU A 101 -4.76 17.82 1.04
N ARG A 102 -5.38 16.70 0.68
CA ARG A 102 -6.33 16.00 1.55
C ARG A 102 -5.64 15.35 2.76
N PRO A 103 -6.33 15.27 3.91
CA PRO A 103 -5.79 14.60 5.09
C PRO A 103 -5.40 13.15 4.79
N ARG A 104 -4.23 12.71 5.28
CA ARG A 104 -3.71 11.37 4.99
C ARG A 104 -4.63 10.29 5.56
N GLU A 105 -5.16 10.49 6.75
CA GLU A 105 -6.03 9.56 7.47
C GLU A 105 -7.35 9.34 6.71
N LEU A 106 -7.84 10.37 6.01
CA LEU A 106 -8.98 10.27 5.10
C LEU A 106 -8.62 9.36 3.91
N LEU A 107 -7.48 9.61 3.26
CA LEU A 107 -7.04 8.83 2.10
C LEU A 107 -6.80 7.35 2.47
N GLN A 108 -6.25 7.10 3.67
CA GLN A 108 -6.09 5.75 4.22
C GLN A 108 -7.45 5.08 4.50
N SER A 109 -8.42 5.81 5.04
CA SER A 109 -9.77 5.28 5.27
C SER A 109 -10.45 4.90 3.96
N ILE A 110 -10.28 5.71 2.90
CA ILE A 110 -10.77 5.40 1.56
C ILE A 110 -10.03 4.19 0.97
N ALA A 111 -8.69 4.16 1.05
CA ALA A 111 -7.90 3.03 0.54
C ALA A 111 -8.27 1.71 1.23
N GLN A 112 -8.55 1.73 2.53
CA GLN A 112 -9.00 0.56 3.29
C GLN A 112 -10.40 0.10 2.85
N CYS A 113 -11.30 1.03 2.51
CA CYS A 113 -12.58 0.72 1.88
C CYS A 113 -12.36 0.00 0.54
N MET A 114 -11.53 0.57 -0.33
CA MET A 114 -11.19 -0.01 -1.64
C MET A 114 -10.53 -1.39 -1.53
N LEU A 115 -9.73 -1.63 -0.49
CA LEU A 115 -9.16 -2.95 -0.18
C LEU A 115 -10.25 -3.95 0.21
N SER A 116 -11.19 -3.56 1.07
CA SER A 116 -12.30 -4.43 1.48
C SER A 116 -13.27 -4.76 0.33
N GLU A 117 -13.41 -3.85 -0.63
CA GLU A 117 -14.21 -4.02 -1.84
C GLU A 117 -13.48 -4.80 -2.94
N GLY A 118 -12.20 -5.16 -2.75
CA GLY A 118 -11.38 -5.88 -3.73
C GLY A 118 -10.85 -5.02 -4.88
N VAL A 119 -11.09 -3.71 -4.88
CA VAL A 119 -10.62 -2.79 -5.93
C VAL A 119 -9.09 -2.61 -5.89
N LEU A 120 -8.52 -2.67 -4.69
CA LEU A 120 -7.08 -2.68 -4.46
C LEU A 120 -6.66 -3.99 -3.81
N ILE A 121 -5.40 -4.34 -4.00
CA ILE A 121 -4.71 -5.42 -3.28
C ILE A 121 -3.50 -4.84 -2.54
N ARG A 122 -3.22 -5.40 -1.35
CA ARG A 122 -2.07 -5.02 -0.53
C ARG A 122 -0.96 -6.07 -0.69
N ARG A 123 0.25 -5.61 -1.00
CA ARG A 123 1.48 -6.42 -1.03
C ARG A 123 2.52 -5.76 -0.12
N GLY A 124 2.69 -6.32 1.08
CA GLY A 124 3.41 -5.65 2.16
C GLY A 124 2.79 -4.29 2.49
N LYS A 125 3.57 -3.21 2.34
CA LYS A 125 3.13 -1.82 2.57
C LYS A 125 2.63 -1.08 1.31
N TRP A 126 2.60 -1.77 0.17
CA TRP A 126 2.29 -1.20 -1.12
C TRP A 126 0.89 -1.60 -1.58
N LEU A 127 0.20 -0.64 -2.18
CA LEU A 127 -1.13 -0.80 -2.75
C LEU A 127 -1.03 -0.87 -4.27
N PHE A 128 -1.75 -1.84 -4.83
CA PHE A 128 -1.86 -2.06 -6.27
C PHE A 128 -3.34 -2.15 -6.65
N PRO A 129 -3.72 -1.77 -7.87
CA PRO A 129 -5.02 -2.14 -8.40
C PRO A 129 -5.12 -3.67 -8.51
N GLU A 130 -6.34 -4.19 -8.43
CA GLU A 130 -6.61 -5.58 -8.76
C GLU A 130 -6.12 -5.93 -10.19
N GLY A 131 -5.56 -7.13 -10.35
CA GLY A 131 -5.07 -7.65 -11.62
C GLY A 131 -3.55 -7.53 -11.80
N ALA A 132 -3.10 -7.67 -13.05
CA ALA A 132 -1.68 -7.61 -13.38
C ALA A 132 -1.18 -6.15 -13.27
N PRO A 133 -0.01 -5.92 -12.64
CA PRO A 133 0.57 -4.59 -12.53
C PRO A 133 0.88 -4.05 -13.94
N PRO A 134 0.62 -2.76 -14.21
CA PRO A 134 0.96 -2.17 -15.48
C PRO A 134 2.48 -2.02 -15.60
N LEU A 135 3.04 -2.55 -16.69
CA LEU A 135 4.47 -2.52 -16.97
C LEU A 135 4.75 -1.66 -18.18
N SER A 136 5.72 -0.75 -18.07
CA SER A 136 6.25 -0.06 -19.24
C SER A 136 7.16 -0.99 -20.07
N PRO A 137 7.48 -0.64 -21.34
CA PRO A 137 8.43 -1.43 -22.14
C PRO A 137 9.79 -1.64 -21.45
N TYR A 138 10.23 -0.65 -20.68
CA TYR A 138 11.47 -0.72 -19.91
C TYR A 138 11.40 -1.71 -18.74
N HIS A 139 10.24 -1.86 -18.10
CA HIS A 139 10.05 -2.90 -17.08
C HIS A 139 10.08 -4.29 -17.68
N ARG A 140 9.45 -4.47 -18.84
CA ARG A 140 9.41 -5.76 -19.55
C ARG A 140 10.80 -6.19 -19.98
N SER A 141 11.62 -5.29 -20.52
CA SER A 141 13.00 -5.63 -20.88
C SER A 141 13.84 -6.07 -19.66
N TRP A 142 13.60 -5.49 -18.48
CA TRP A 142 14.25 -5.96 -17.25
C TRP A 142 13.75 -7.33 -16.79
N LEU A 143 12.46 -7.63 -16.92
CA LEU A 143 11.93 -8.97 -16.66
C LEU A 143 12.58 -10.01 -17.57
N ASP A 144 12.69 -9.72 -18.87
CA ASP A 144 13.31 -10.61 -19.84
C ASP A 144 14.79 -10.85 -19.52
N ARG A 145 15.51 -9.80 -19.10
CA ARG A 145 16.91 -9.91 -18.66
C ARG A 145 17.05 -10.77 -17.41
N VAL A 146 16.22 -10.56 -16.39
CA VAL A 146 16.24 -11.38 -15.18
C VAL A 146 15.90 -12.84 -15.49
N ALA A 147 14.97 -13.08 -16.42
CA ALA A 147 14.64 -14.44 -16.87
C ALA A 147 15.80 -15.10 -17.62
N ALA A 148 16.55 -14.34 -18.43
CA ALA A 148 17.68 -14.85 -19.22
C ALA A 148 18.87 -15.35 -18.36
N GLU A 149 19.05 -14.80 -17.15
CA GLU A 149 20.10 -15.25 -16.22
C GLU A 149 19.81 -16.64 -15.62
N GLY A 150 18.55 -17.10 -15.68
CA GLY A 150 18.15 -18.41 -15.19
C GLY A 150 18.46 -18.63 -13.69
N PRO A 151 19.02 -19.77 -13.29
CA PRO A 151 19.15 -20.15 -11.88
C PRO A 151 20.22 -19.36 -11.12
N GLU A 152 21.16 -18.70 -11.80
CA GLU A 152 22.19 -17.87 -11.15
C GLU A 152 21.66 -16.48 -10.76
N GLY A 153 20.59 -16.04 -11.42
CA GLY A 153 19.95 -14.74 -11.19
C GLY A 153 20.80 -13.54 -11.61
N LEU A 154 20.13 -12.39 -11.68
CA LEU A 154 20.75 -11.12 -12.05
C LEU A 154 21.42 -10.48 -10.84
N ARG A 155 22.75 -10.33 -10.87
CA ARG A 155 23.51 -9.69 -9.78
C ARG A 155 23.36 -8.17 -9.76
N ILE A 156 23.11 -7.61 -8.59
CA ILE A 156 22.96 -6.16 -8.37
C ILE A 156 24.31 -5.44 -8.49
N SER A 157 25.42 -6.08 -8.10
CA SER A 157 26.76 -5.48 -8.13
C SER A 157 27.23 -5.04 -9.52
N GLY A 158 26.62 -5.56 -10.59
CA GLY A 158 26.89 -5.16 -11.97
C GLY A 158 26.10 -3.92 -12.42
N LEU A 159 25.12 -3.46 -11.63
CA LEU A 159 24.24 -2.34 -11.96
C LEU A 159 24.84 -1.03 -11.45
N LYS A 160 25.09 -0.10 -12.39
CA LYS A 160 25.64 1.23 -12.06
C LYS A 160 24.58 2.33 -12.04
N SER A 161 23.40 2.06 -12.59
CA SER A 161 22.31 3.03 -12.72
C SER A 161 21.31 2.87 -11.57
N SER A 162 21.04 3.97 -10.86
CA SER A 162 19.99 4.01 -9.83
C SER A 162 18.60 3.79 -10.41
N ALA A 163 18.37 4.14 -11.68
CA ALA A 163 17.12 3.87 -12.37
C ALA A 163 16.91 2.37 -12.62
N ASP A 164 17.98 1.62 -12.93
CA ASP A 164 17.90 0.17 -13.13
C ASP A 164 17.54 -0.54 -11.82
N ILE A 165 18.21 -0.17 -10.72
CA ILE A 165 17.94 -0.71 -9.39
C ILE A 165 16.49 -0.43 -8.99
N ARG A 166 16.03 0.80 -9.19
CA ARG A 166 14.65 1.20 -8.87
C ARG A 166 13.62 0.38 -9.65
N VAL A 167 13.85 0.12 -10.94
CA VAL A 167 12.93 -0.72 -11.73
C VAL A 167 12.88 -2.15 -11.20
N LEU A 168 14.01 -2.73 -10.82
CA LEU A 168 14.03 -4.06 -10.20
C LEU A 168 13.28 -4.08 -8.86
N GLU A 169 13.44 -3.06 -8.03
CA GLU A 169 12.64 -2.93 -6.81
C GLU A 169 11.14 -2.80 -7.10
N GLU A 170 10.75 -2.03 -8.12
CA GLU A 170 9.35 -1.88 -8.55
C GLU A 170 8.76 -3.22 -9.03
N LEU A 171 9.55 -4.02 -9.78
CA LEU A 171 9.19 -5.38 -10.18
C LEU A 171 9.11 -6.35 -9.00
N GLY A 172 10.01 -6.22 -8.03
CA GLY A 172 10.02 -7.02 -6.80
C GLY A 172 8.81 -6.75 -5.91
N ARG A 173 8.44 -5.47 -5.70
CA ARG A 173 7.21 -5.07 -5.00
C ARG A 173 5.96 -5.60 -5.72
N SER A 174 6.05 -5.76 -7.03
CA SER A 174 5.01 -6.32 -7.88
C SER A 174 4.97 -7.86 -7.88
N GLU A 175 5.86 -8.52 -7.11
CA GLU A 175 5.98 -9.99 -7.01
C GLU A 175 6.25 -10.69 -8.34
N LEU A 176 6.87 -9.97 -9.29
CA LEU A 176 7.22 -10.54 -10.60
C LEU A 176 8.64 -11.15 -10.61
N ILE A 177 9.49 -10.66 -9.71
CA ILE A 177 10.84 -11.14 -9.45
C ILE A 177 11.06 -11.20 -7.93
N PHE A 178 12.02 -12.02 -7.50
CA PHE A 178 12.25 -12.31 -6.09
C PHE A 178 13.73 -12.10 -5.75
N GLY A 179 14.01 -11.46 -4.60
CA GLY A 179 15.35 -11.13 -4.13
C GLY A 179 15.46 -9.69 -3.63
N GLY A 180 16.59 -9.03 -3.91
CA GLY A 180 16.82 -7.62 -3.65
C GLY A 180 18.06 -7.26 -2.83
N SER A 181 18.72 -8.21 -2.17
CA SER A 181 19.93 -7.94 -1.39
C SER A 181 21.19 -8.00 -2.26
N SER A 182 21.35 -9.08 -3.02
CA SER A 182 22.53 -9.35 -3.83
C SER A 182 22.21 -9.65 -5.30
N LEU A 183 21.05 -10.25 -5.55
CA LEU A 183 20.58 -10.63 -6.87
C LEU A 183 19.05 -10.66 -6.95
N TRP A 184 18.56 -10.79 -8.18
CA TRP A 184 17.15 -10.99 -8.49
C TRP A 184 16.94 -12.28 -9.29
N LEU A 185 15.93 -13.05 -8.92
CA LEU A 185 15.48 -14.25 -9.62
C LEU A 185 14.13 -14.00 -10.29
N SER A 186 13.92 -14.65 -11.44
CA SER A 186 12.59 -14.68 -12.05
C SER A 186 11.63 -15.53 -11.20
N GLY A 187 10.33 -15.25 -11.28
CA GLY A 187 9.31 -16.06 -10.58
C GLY A 187 9.41 -17.57 -10.81
N PRO A 188 9.60 -18.06 -12.06
CA PRO A 188 9.79 -19.48 -12.32
C PRO A 188 11.02 -20.09 -11.64
N GLU A 189 12.18 -19.40 -11.68
CA GLU A 189 13.41 -19.90 -11.07
C GLU A 189 13.36 -19.85 -9.54
N TYR A 190 12.77 -18.79 -8.97
CA TYR A 190 12.47 -18.74 -7.54
C TYR A 190 11.57 -19.90 -7.11
N SER A 191 10.49 -20.18 -7.86
CA SER A 191 9.56 -21.27 -7.56
C SER A 191 10.24 -22.63 -7.58
N LYS A 192 11.14 -22.87 -8.55
CA LYS A 192 11.97 -24.08 -8.58
C LYS A 192 12.89 -24.18 -7.36
N CYS A 193 13.57 -23.10 -7.00
CA CYS A 193 14.47 -23.05 -5.84
C CYS A 193 13.73 -23.31 -4.53
N ARG A 194 12.60 -22.62 -4.32
CA ARG A 194 11.70 -22.82 -3.18
C ARG A 194 11.25 -24.28 -3.08
N SER A 195 10.83 -24.87 -4.20
CA SER A 195 10.36 -26.26 -4.24
C SER A 195 11.48 -27.24 -3.85
N LYS A 196 12.69 -27.08 -4.40
CA LYS A 196 13.86 -27.92 -4.05
C LYS A 196 14.23 -27.81 -2.57
N LEU A 197 14.21 -26.61 -2.02
CA LEU A 197 14.55 -26.37 -0.62
C LEU A 197 13.53 -27.03 0.32
N LEU A 198 12.24 -26.77 0.12
CA LEU A 198 11.19 -27.19 1.04
C LEU A 198 10.72 -28.63 0.83
N ASN A 199 11.06 -29.28 -0.28
CA ASN A 199 10.61 -30.64 -0.56
C ASN A 199 11.02 -31.62 0.55
N GLY A 200 10.05 -32.30 1.14
CA GLY A 200 10.27 -33.28 2.21
C GLY A 200 10.48 -32.70 3.61
N PHE A 201 10.49 -31.36 3.77
CA PHE A 201 10.44 -30.73 5.08
C PHE A 201 9.00 -30.63 5.59
N LYS A 202 8.84 -30.79 6.90
CA LYS A 202 7.60 -30.55 7.63
C LYS A 202 7.71 -29.30 8.47
N GLN A 203 6.55 -28.76 8.84
CA GLN A 203 6.49 -27.67 9.82
C GLN A 203 7.22 -28.06 11.11
N GLY A 204 8.13 -27.20 11.57
CA GLY A 204 8.94 -27.39 12.77
C GLY A 204 10.36 -27.90 12.49
N ASP A 205 10.61 -28.46 11.31
CA ASP A 205 11.93 -28.95 10.91
C ASP A 205 12.94 -27.81 10.80
N VAL A 206 14.23 -28.15 10.96
CA VAL A 206 15.35 -27.21 10.89
C VAL A 206 16.08 -27.38 9.56
N LEU A 207 16.26 -26.27 8.86
CA LEU A 207 17.05 -26.15 7.64
C LEU A 207 18.34 -25.40 7.95
N THR A 208 19.48 -26.06 7.77
CA THR A 208 20.80 -25.43 7.90
C THR A 208 21.25 -24.81 6.59
N MET A 209 22.21 -23.88 6.68
CA MET A 209 22.81 -23.27 5.49
C MET A 209 23.53 -24.29 4.58
N ALA A 210 24.13 -25.33 5.18
CA ALA A 210 24.83 -26.38 4.44
C ALA A 210 23.85 -27.21 3.60
N GLU A 211 22.75 -27.67 4.21
CA GLU A 211 21.69 -28.43 3.52
C GLU A 211 21.01 -27.59 2.44
N ALA A 212 20.74 -26.31 2.74
CA ALA A 212 20.14 -25.40 1.76
C ALA A 212 21.03 -25.26 0.50
N ARG A 213 22.34 -25.15 0.70
CA ARG A 213 23.31 -25.06 -0.41
C ARG A 213 23.40 -26.37 -1.19
N GLU A 214 23.42 -27.51 -0.49
CA GLU A 214 23.45 -28.84 -1.11
C GLU A 214 22.22 -29.06 -2.01
N ARG A 215 21.02 -28.74 -1.50
CA ARG A 215 19.76 -28.92 -2.25
C ARG A 215 19.62 -28.01 -3.46
N LEU A 216 20.08 -26.76 -3.35
CA LEU A 216 20.01 -25.82 -4.47
C LEU A 216 21.08 -26.09 -5.53
N ALA A 217 22.22 -26.70 -5.15
CA ALA A 217 23.41 -26.85 -5.99
C ALA A 217 23.88 -25.51 -6.62
N GLY A 218 23.57 -24.38 -5.97
CA GLY A 218 23.80 -23.04 -6.47
C GLY A 218 24.92 -22.30 -5.73
N SER A 219 25.16 -21.05 -6.15
CA SER A 219 26.10 -20.16 -5.47
C SER A 219 25.60 -19.78 -4.06
N ARG A 220 26.53 -19.45 -3.15
CA ARG A 220 26.19 -18.98 -1.79
C ARG A 220 25.25 -17.76 -1.83
N ALA A 221 25.43 -16.87 -2.81
CA ALA A 221 24.59 -15.69 -2.98
C ALA A 221 23.14 -16.08 -3.27
N VAL A 222 22.91 -16.97 -4.24
CA VAL A 222 21.56 -17.48 -4.57
C VAL A 222 20.92 -18.15 -3.36
N THR A 223 21.66 -19.00 -2.64
CA THR A 223 21.12 -19.66 -1.46
C THR A 223 20.69 -18.67 -0.38
N LEU A 224 21.52 -17.67 -0.06
CA LEU A 224 21.17 -16.66 0.94
C LEU A 224 19.95 -15.85 0.51
N GLU A 225 19.91 -15.41 -0.76
CA GLU A 225 18.82 -14.62 -1.30
C GLU A 225 17.47 -15.37 -1.21
N VAL A 226 17.44 -16.64 -1.64
CA VAL A 226 16.22 -17.45 -1.58
C VAL A 226 15.76 -17.66 -0.13
N LEU A 227 16.69 -17.90 0.79
CA LEU A 227 16.35 -18.06 2.21
C LEU A 227 15.77 -16.77 2.81
N GLU A 228 16.33 -15.61 2.49
CA GLU A 228 15.80 -14.30 2.92
C GLU A 228 14.40 -14.03 2.38
N VAL A 229 14.14 -14.38 1.11
CA VAL A 229 12.79 -14.25 0.53
C VAL A 229 11.80 -15.18 1.23
N LEU A 230 12.17 -16.44 1.49
CA LEU A 230 11.31 -17.40 2.21
C LEU A 230 11.02 -16.98 3.65
N GLU A 231 11.95 -16.32 4.33
CA GLU A 231 11.72 -15.72 5.64
C GLU A 231 10.72 -14.56 5.56
N LYS A 232 10.89 -13.66 4.57
CA LYS A 232 9.96 -12.53 4.35
C LYS A 232 8.54 -13.00 4.02
N GLU A 233 8.41 -14.10 3.25
CA GLU A 233 7.13 -14.73 2.93
C GLU A 233 6.54 -15.55 4.10
N GLY A 234 7.30 -15.75 5.18
CA GLY A 234 6.87 -16.49 6.37
C GLY A 234 6.87 -18.01 6.20
N PHE A 235 7.61 -18.55 5.24
CA PHE A 235 7.88 -19.99 5.13
C PHE A 235 8.95 -20.44 6.13
N LEU A 236 9.89 -19.55 6.44
CA LEU A 236 10.99 -19.80 7.37
C LEU A 236 10.99 -18.76 8.50
N SER A 237 11.52 -19.15 9.65
CA SER A 237 11.92 -18.23 10.72
C SER A 237 13.38 -18.47 11.06
N SER A 238 14.11 -17.43 11.49
CA SER A 238 15.47 -17.57 12.04
C SER A 238 15.43 -17.42 13.56
N PRO A 239 15.09 -18.49 14.31
CA PRO A 239 15.05 -18.43 15.77
C PRO A 239 16.45 -18.28 16.39
N GLU A 240 17.49 -18.77 15.71
CA GLU A 240 18.88 -18.74 16.16
C GLU A 240 19.83 -18.49 14.98
N HIS A 241 20.98 -17.84 15.24
CA HIS A 241 21.95 -17.51 14.20
C HIS A 241 22.46 -18.77 13.46
N GLY A 242 22.08 -18.88 12.19
CA GLY A 242 22.56 -19.94 11.28
C GLY A 242 21.60 -21.11 11.09
N GLN A 243 20.50 -21.19 11.85
CA GLN A 243 19.45 -22.19 11.68
C GLN A 243 18.12 -21.53 11.32
N ARG A 244 17.38 -22.17 10.42
CA ARG A 244 16.05 -21.71 10.01
C ARG A 244 15.03 -22.79 10.31
N ARG A 245 13.91 -22.42 10.92
CA ARG A 245 12.79 -23.34 11.19
C ARG A 245 11.70 -23.17 10.14
N VAL A 246 11.25 -24.27 9.57
CA VAL A 246 10.14 -24.32 8.62
C VAL A 246 8.83 -24.05 9.35
N LEU A 247 8.07 -23.06 8.88
CA LEU A 247 6.80 -22.64 9.47
C LEU A 247 5.58 -23.17 8.73
N ARG A 248 5.71 -23.52 7.44
CA ARG A 248 4.63 -23.92 6.54
C ARG A 248 5.09 -24.97 5.55
#